data_AF-A0A9X4IJB5-F1
#
_entry.id   AF-A0A9X4IJB5-F1
#
_cell.length_a   1.000
_cell.length_b   1.000
_cell.length_c   1.000
_cell.angle_alpha   90.00
_cell.angle_beta   90.00
_cell.angle_gamma   90.00
#
_symmetry.space_group_name_H-M   'P 1'
#
loop_
_entity.id
_entity.type
_entity.pdbx_description
1 polymer ?
#
loop_
_entity_poly.entity_id
_entity_poly.type
_entity_poly.pdbx_seq_one_letter_code
_entity_poly.pdbx_strand_id
1 'polypeptide(L)'
;MLFAHTLIGFDLGARPHRGVRLVRDPRDIWLSGYLYHRRCDEAWCTNTDFSRQAPIRFPQVPHSRQHCAEDWKRSYLAGLGGRSYQQNLMALDRDAGLAFELDRYTGWTLEAMAAWRPDPDTIDVRMEDFMADFDGTLTRIVRHCGMEEAMIPAALAVATSGAVAPSLDMNRMSDAQVASDPHIHSRSITKWPDLLSPAQMAMVEDRHGALIQALGYPVGSHPQRCAGGGRARR
;
A
#
# COMPACT_ATOMS: atom_id res chain seq x y z
N MET A 1 5.73 -16.01 12.10
CA MET A 1 6.70 -14.91 11.94
C MET A 1 5.89 -13.62 11.95
N LEU A 2 5.89 -12.87 13.06
CA LEU A 2 5.14 -11.63 13.18
C LEU A 2 5.89 -10.56 12.38
N PHE A 3 5.36 -10.13 11.24
CA PHE A 3 5.79 -8.85 10.66
C PHE A 3 5.22 -7.75 11.55
N ALA A 4 6.07 -7.21 12.44
CA ALA A 4 5.77 -6.01 13.19
C ALA A 4 5.81 -4.82 12.22
N HIS A 5 4.74 -4.64 11.44
CA HIS A 5 4.59 -3.45 10.63
C HIS A 5 4.45 -2.25 11.57
N THR A 6 5.39 -1.30 11.42
CA THR A 6 5.28 0.12 11.80
C THR A 6 5.90 0.57 13.12
N LEU A 7 6.52 -0.29 13.95
CA LEU A 7 7.25 0.20 15.14
C LEU A 7 8.66 -0.38 15.22
N ILE A 8 9.63 0.45 14.85
CA ILE A 8 11.04 0.19 15.14
C ILE A 8 11.25 0.61 16.61
N GLY A 9 11.58 -0.37 17.47
CA GLY A 9 11.75 -0.15 18.92
C GLY A 9 13.00 0.64 19.31
N PHE A 10 13.62 1.34 18.37
CA PHE A 10 14.79 2.16 18.56
C PHE A 10 14.75 3.39 17.64
N ASP A 11 15.47 4.44 18.02
CA ASP A 11 15.62 5.63 17.20
C ASP A 11 16.54 5.33 16.01
N LEU A 12 15.99 5.34 14.80
CA LEU A 12 16.75 5.19 13.56
C LEU A 12 17.78 6.32 13.39
N GLY A 13 17.47 7.54 13.83
CA GLY A 13 18.38 8.69 13.75
C GLY A 13 19.59 8.56 14.69
N ALA A 14 19.49 7.73 15.72
CA ALA A 14 20.58 7.47 16.65
C ALA A 14 21.61 6.44 16.13
N ARG A 15 21.41 5.88 14.93
CA ARG A 15 22.29 4.85 14.35
C ARG A 15 22.58 5.12 12.88
N PRO A 16 23.82 4.91 12.41
CA PRO A 16 24.10 4.87 10.99
C PRO A 16 23.20 3.82 10.32
N HIS A 17 22.49 4.23 9.28
CA HIS A 17 21.57 3.35 8.55
C HIS A 17 21.61 3.69 7.06
N ARG A 18 21.12 2.77 6.24
CA ARG A 18 20.80 3.04 4.83
C ARG A 18 19.36 2.63 4.60
N GLY A 19 18.52 3.61 4.29
CA GLY A 19 17.07 3.42 4.13
C GLY A 19 16.69 3.17 2.68
N VAL A 20 15.64 2.36 2.48
CA VAL A 20 14.93 2.26 1.20
C VAL A 20 13.45 2.45 1.50
N ARG A 21 12.84 3.49 0.93
CA ARG A 21 11.39 3.71 1.01
C ARG A 21 10.75 3.24 -0.27
N LEU A 22 9.89 2.25 -0.15
CA LEU A 22 9.05 1.82 -1.26
C LEU A 22 7.86 2.77 -1.38
N VAL A 23 7.84 3.51 -2.49
CA VAL A 23 6.78 4.45 -2.85
C VAL A 23 5.75 3.72 -3.70
N ARG A 24 4.48 3.93 -3.40
CA ARG A 24 3.37 3.44 -4.21
C ARG A 24 2.42 4.60 -4.47
N ASP A 25 1.79 4.63 -5.65
CA ASP A 25 0.81 5.66 -5.99
C ASP A 25 -0.30 5.71 -4.91
N PRO A 26 -0.52 6.87 -4.25
CA PRO A 26 -1.56 7.04 -3.24
C PRO A 26 -2.95 6.58 -3.69
N ARG A 27 -3.26 6.66 -4.99
CA ARG A 27 -4.53 6.24 -5.57
C ARG A 27 -4.65 4.72 -5.65
N ASP A 28 -3.56 4.02 -5.95
CA ASP A 28 -3.53 2.56 -5.89
C ASP A 28 -3.53 2.06 -4.45
N ILE A 29 -2.86 2.74 -3.52
CA ILE A 29 -2.97 2.45 -2.07
C ILE A 29 -4.42 2.50 -1.65
N TRP A 30 -5.11 3.60 -1.96
CA TRP A 30 -6.51 3.80 -1.59
C TRP A 30 -7.44 2.72 -2.16
N LEU A 31 -7.40 2.53 -3.47
CA LEU A 31 -8.26 1.56 -4.13
C LEU A 31 -7.98 0.13 -3.64
N SER A 32 -6.70 -0.23 -3.51
CA SER A 32 -6.34 -1.57 -3.05
C SER A 32 -6.66 -1.81 -1.58
N GLY A 33 -6.50 -0.81 -0.71
CA GLY A 33 -6.90 -0.87 0.70
C GLY A 33 -8.40 -1.14 0.83
N TYR A 34 -9.22 -0.39 0.08
CA TYR A 34 -10.67 -0.60 0.02
C TYR A 34 -11.02 -2.03 -0.44
N LEU A 35 -10.42 -2.51 -1.53
CA LEU A 35 -10.69 -3.85 -2.05
C LEU A 35 -10.19 -4.96 -1.11
N TYR A 36 -9.07 -4.73 -0.43
CA TYR A 36 -8.45 -5.68 0.48
C TYR A 36 -9.23 -5.80 1.80
N HIS A 37 -9.53 -4.69 2.47
CA HIS A 37 -10.22 -4.71 3.76
C HIS A 37 -11.66 -5.24 3.69
N ARG A 38 -12.29 -5.22 2.50
CA ARG A 38 -13.59 -5.87 2.26
C ARG A 38 -13.56 -7.39 2.30
N ARG A 39 -12.37 -8.01 2.19
CA ARG A 39 -12.22 -9.47 2.10
C ARG A 39 -11.16 -10.06 3.03
N CYS A 40 -10.29 -9.24 3.64
CA CYS A 40 -9.23 -9.74 4.50
C CYS A 40 -9.79 -10.34 5.79
N ASP A 41 -9.12 -11.36 6.31
CA ASP A 41 -9.47 -12.06 7.55
C ASP A 41 -8.60 -11.63 8.73
N GLU A 42 -7.78 -10.57 8.56
CA GLU A 42 -6.97 -10.03 9.65
C GLU A 42 -7.80 -9.76 10.90
N ALA A 43 -7.31 -10.25 12.05
CA ALA A 43 -8.08 -10.23 13.30
C ALA A 43 -8.56 -8.83 13.70
N TRP A 44 -7.83 -7.77 13.34
CA TRP A 44 -8.27 -6.40 13.62
C TRP A 44 -9.40 -5.91 12.71
N CYS A 45 -9.40 -6.35 11.45
CA CYS A 45 -10.37 -5.93 10.46
C CYS A 45 -11.72 -6.67 10.65
N THR A 46 -11.66 -7.90 11.16
CA THR A 46 -12.80 -8.76 11.49
C THR A 46 -13.18 -8.75 12.98
N ASN A 47 -12.50 -7.92 13.79
CA ASN A 47 -12.67 -7.84 15.25
C ASN A 47 -14.13 -7.68 15.68
N THR A 48 -14.52 -8.39 16.73
CA THR A 48 -15.86 -8.36 17.35
C THR A 48 -15.86 -7.81 18.78
N ASP A 49 -14.69 -7.54 19.37
CA ASP A 49 -14.57 -6.90 20.69
C ASP A 49 -14.47 -5.38 20.57
N PHE A 50 -15.58 -4.70 20.85
CA PHE A 50 -15.67 -3.23 20.84
C PHE A 50 -15.59 -2.61 22.24
N SER A 51 -15.09 -3.36 23.23
CA SER A 51 -14.84 -2.83 24.56
C SER A 51 -13.90 -1.63 24.48
N ARG A 52 -14.31 -0.51 25.09
CA ARG A 52 -13.49 0.70 25.17
C ARG A 52 -12.68 0.74 26.47
N GLN A 53 -12.51 -0.38 27.17
CA GLN A 53 -11.73 -0.43 28.41
C GLN A 53 -10.24 -0.54 28.09
N ALA A 54 -9.43 0.29 28.72
CA ALA A 54 -7.97 0.23 28.57
C ALA A 54 -7.41 -1.00 29.30
N PRO A 55 -6.29 -1.58 28.82
CA PRO A 55 -5.52 -1.15 27.64
C PRO A 55 -6.13 -1.63 26.32
N ILE A 56 -6.39 -0.72 25.38
CA ILE A 56 -6.87 -1.08 24.04
C ILE A 56 -5.66 -1.45 23.17
N ARG A 57 -5.66 -2.68 22.66
CA ARG A 57 -4.57 -3.24 21.85
C ARG A 57 -5.12 -4.02 20.66
N PHE A 58 -4.24 -4.57 19.84
CA PHE A 58 -4.65 -5.55 18.85
C PHE A 58 -5.37 -6.74 19.53
N PRO A 59 -6.46 -7.28 18.94
CA PRO A 59 -7.01 -6.95 17.61
C PRO A 59 -7.99 -5.76 17.60
N GLN A 60 -8.33 -5.14 18.72
CA GLN A 60 -9.30 -4.04 18.74
C GLN A 60 -8.87 -2.84 17.88
N VAL A 61 -7.56 -2.65 17.69
CA VAL A 61 -6.96 -1.70 16.76
C VAL A 61 -5.86 -2.39 15.93
N PRO A 62 -5.57 -1.93 14.69
CA PRO A 62 -4.47 -2.48 13.91
C PRO A 62 -3.11 -2.23 14.56
N HIS A 63 -2.13 -3.09 14.28
CA HIS A 63 -0.75 -2.95 14.75
C HIS A 63 -0.17 -1.56 14.45
N SER A 64 -0.42 -1.06 13.24
CA SER A 64 0.03 0.26 12.76
C SER A 64 -0.48 1.43 13.61
N ARG A 65 -1.51 1.23 14.44
CA ARG A 65 -2.12 2.26 15.30
C ARG A 65 -2.08 1.93 16.80
N GLN A 66 -1.35 0.88 17.20
CA GLN A 66 -1.21 0.53 18.63
C GLN A 66 -0.53 1.61 19.46
N HIS A 67 0.38 2.39 18.85
CA HIS A 67 1.12 3.46 19.50
C HIS A 67 0.27 4.71 19.78
N CYS A 68 -0.91 4.82 19.18
CA CYS A 68 -1.79 5.95 19.41
C CYS A 68 -2.25 6.01 20.88
N ALA A 69 -2.59 7.20 21.36
CA ALA A 69 -3.11 7.38 22.71
C ALA A 69 -4.43 6.61 22.92
N GLU A 70 -4.72 6.22 24.17
CA GLU A 70 -5.95 5.48 24.50
C GLU A 70 -7.23 6.23 24.07
N ASP A 71 -7.27 7.56 24.16
CA ASP A 71 -8.41 8.37 23.74
C ASP A 71 -8.66 8.30 22.22
N TRP A 72 -7.59 8.23 21.43
CA TRP A 72 -7.69 8.00 19.99
C TRP A 72 -8.30 6.61 19.72
N LYS A 73 -7.83 5.58 20.44
CA LYS A 73 -8.32 4.20 20.27
C LYS A 73 -9.79 4.07 20.68
N ARG A 74 -10.19 4.75 21.76
CA ARG A 74 -11.61 4.82 22.20
C ARG A 74 -12.48 5.47 21.13
N SER A 75 -12.01 6.58 20.54
CA SER A 75 -12.71 7.27 19.45
C SER A 75 -12.82 6.42 18.20
N TYR A 76 -11.75 5.70 17.82
CA TYR A 76 -11.77 4.74 16.72
C TYR A 76 -12.83 3.65 16.93
N LEU A 77 -12.82 2.97 18.09
CA LEU A 77 -13.79 1.92 18.42
C LEU A 77 -15.23 2.45 18.48
N ALA A 78 -15.43 3.66 19.01
CA ALA A 78 -16.75 4.30 19.00
C ALA A 78 -17.22 4.57 17.55
N GLY A 79 -16.32 5.05 16.69
CA GLY A 79 -16.60 5.34 15.28
C GLY A 79 -16.87 4.11 14.41
N LEU A 80 -16.60 2.90 14.91
CA LEU A 80 -16.99 1.64 14.26
C LEU A 80 -18.46 1.27 14.49
N GLY A 81 -19.13 1.87 15.47
CA GLY A 81 -20.56 1.68 15.71
C GLY A 81 -20.96 0.24 16.07
N GLY A 82 -20.09 -0.51 16.75
CA GLY A 82 -20.34 -1.90 17.14
C GLY A 82 -20.25 -2.92 16.00
N ARG A 83 -19.66 -2.53 14.86
CA ARG A 83 -19.37 -3.41 13.72
C ARG A 83 -17.87 -3.48 13.47
N SER A 84 -17.37 -4.56 12.91
CA SER A 84 -15.97 -4.64 12.52
C SER A 84 -15.65 -3.63 11.40
N TYR A 85 -14.37 -3.35 11.17
CA TYR A 85 -13.94 -2.48 10.07
C TYR A 85 -14.44 -3.01 8.71
N GLN A 86 -14.29 -4.33 8.50
CA GLN A 86 -14.79 -5.01 7.31
C GLN A 86 -16.31 -4.93 7.18
N GLN A 87 -17.06 -5.17 8.27
CA GLN A 87 -18.53 -5.11 8.24
C GLN A 87 -19.03 -3.71 7.88
N ASN A 88 -18.37 -2.65 8.36
CA ASN A 88 -18.67 -1.29 7.93
C ASN A 88 -18.45 -1.12 6.42
N LEU A 89 -17.30 -1.55 5.88
CA LEU A 89 -17.02 -1.48 4.44
C LEU A 89 -17.97 -2.32 3.58
N MET A 90 -18.40 -3.49 4.07
CA MET A 90 -19.33 -4.35 3.34
C MET A 90 -20.76 -3.82 3.32
N ALA A 91 -21.16 -3.06 4.36
CA ALA A 91 -22.50 -2.50 4.48
C ALA A 91 -22.68 -1.18 3.71
N LEU A 92 -21.60 -0.48 3.40
CA LEU A 92 -21.61 0.76 2.62
C LEU A 92 -21.69 0.46 1.12
N ASP A 93 -22.28 1.38 0.37
CA ASP A 93 -22.10 1.38 -1.08
C ASP A 93 -20.64 1.69 -1.44
N ARG A 94 -20.32 1.61 -2.74
CA ARG A 94 -18.95 1.78 -3.19
C ARG A 94 -18.37 3.15 -2.88
N ASP A 95 -19.14 4.21 -3.07
CA ASP A 95 -18.64 5.58 -2.90
C ASP A 95 -18.44 5.89 -1.42
N ALA A 96 -19.42 5.55 -0.59
CA ALA A 96 -19.32 5.70 0.85
C ALA A 96 -18.24 4.79 1.47
N GLY A 97 -18.05 3.58 0.94
CA GLY A 97 -17.00 2.67 1.39
C GLY A 97 -15.59 3.14 1.01
N LEU A 98 -15.43 3.71 -0.18
CA LEU A 98 -14.17 4.34 -0.60
C LEU A 98 -13.85 5.58 0.26
N ALA A 99 -14.84 6.43 0.54
CA ALA A 99 -14.67 7.55 1.46
C ALA A 99 -14.31 7.08 2.89
N PHE A 100 -15.01 6.05 3.40
CA PHE A 100 -14.75 5.46 4.71
C PHE A 100 -13.30 4.97 4.85
N GLU A 101 -12.78 4.31 3.81
CA GLU A 101 -11.41 3.82 3.74
C GLU A 101 -10.39 4.99 3.68
N LEU A 102 -10.68 6.02 2.88
CA LEU A 102 -9.84 7.22 2.76
C LEU A 102 -9.76 7.99 4.09
N ASP A 103 -10.86 8.10 4.82
CA ASP A 103 -10.92 8.74 6.13
C ASP A 103 -10.21 7.97 7.23
N ARG A 104 -9.87 6.70 6.99
CA ARG A 104 -9.29 5.79 7.98
C ARG A 104 -8.00 5.19 7.47
N TYR A 105 -7.97 3.89 7.17
CA TYR A 105 -6.73 3.16 7.03
C TYR A 105 -5.86 3.67 5.88
N THR A 106 -6.48 4.08 4.77
CA THR A 106 -5.75 4.73 3.68
C THR A 106 -5.24 6.10 4.12
N GLY A 107 -6.08 6.97 4.68
CA GLY A 107 -5.66 8.30 5.14
C GLY A 107 -4.49 8.23 6.12
N TRP A 108 -4.54 7.29 7.04
CA TRP A 108 -3.45 6.95 7.96
C TRP A 108 -2.13 6.59 7.27
N THR A 109 -2.22 5.83 6.19
CA THR A 109 -1.05 5.41 5.40
C THR A 109 -0.47 6.61 4.65
N LEU A 110 -1.35 7.43 4.04
CA LEU A 110 -0.95 8.63 3.31
C LEU A 110 -0.36 9.70 4.22
N GLU A 111 -0.91 9.88 5.42
CA GLU A 111 -0.33 10.75 6.47
C GLU A 111 1.09 10.31 6.85
N ALA A 112 1.32 9.00 7.00
CA ALA A 112 2.64 8.47 7.32
C ALA A 112 3.64 8.71 6.18
N MET A 113 3.21 8.55 4.92
CA MET A 113 4.03 8.86 3.75
C MET A 113 4.32 10.36 3.63
N ALA A 114 3.33 11.22 3.89
CA ALA A 114 3.50 12.67 3.88
C ALA A 114 4.45 13.18 4.98
N ALA A 115 4.56 12.43 6.09
CA ALA A 115 5.44 12.77 7.20
C ALA A 115 6.91 12.35 6.95
N TRP A 116 7.21 11.65 5.85
CA TRP A 116 8.58 11.29 5.51
C TRP A 116 9.45 12.53 5.30
N ARG A 117 10.60 12.54 5.97
CA ARG A 117 11.58 13.62 5.85
C ARG A 117 12.70 13.21 4.89
N PRO A 118 13.22 14.12 4.05
CA PRO A 118 14.42 13.84 3.28
C PRO A 118 15.56 13.37 4.19
N ASP A 119 16.26 12.33 3.78
CA ASP A 119 17.37 11.75 4.51
C ASP A 119 18.43 11.33 3.47
N PRO A 120 19.67 11.85 3.55
CA PRO A 120 20.70 11.57 2.56
C PRO A 120 21.08 10.09 2.48
N ASP A 121 20.84 9.31 3.54
CA ASP A 121 21.12 7.89 3.59
C ASP A 121 19.91 7.03 3.16
N THR A 122 18.83 7.67 2.69
CA THR A 122 17.63 6.99 2.22
C THR A 122 17.38 7.27 0.73
N ILE A 123 17.03 6.22 -0.01
CA ILE A 123 16.50 6.35 -1.37
C ILE A 123 15.01 6.00 -1.41
N ASP A 124 14.30 6.69 -2.29
CA ASP A 124 12.92 6.39 -2.63
C ASP A 124 12.88 5.56 -3.90
N VAL A 125 12.13 4.46 -3.88
CA VAL A 125 11.96 3.56 -5.02
C VAL A 125 10.49 3.32 -5.25
N ARG A 126 10.01 3.63 -6.45
CA ARG A 126 8.60 3.41 -6.80
C ARG A 126 8.36 1.94 -7.14
N MET A 127 7.18 1.43 -6.80
CA MET A 127 6.75 0.09 -7.24
C MET A 127 6.74 -0.02 -8.76
N GLU A 128 6.39 1.06 -9.46
CA GLU A 128 6.39 1.14 -10.92
C GLU A 128 7.78 0.95 -11.53
N ASP A 129 8.85 1.35 -10.82
CA ASP A 129 10.22 1.18 -11.30
C ASP A 129 10.57 -0.31 -11.42
N PHE A 130 10.11 -1.17 -10.50
CA PHE A 130 10.31 -2.62 -10.58
C PHE A 130 9.61 -3.26 -11.78
N MET A 131 8.42 -2.78 -12.13
CA MET A 131 7.68 -3.31 -13.28
C MET A 131 8.31 -2.87 -14.60
N ALA A 132 8.91 -1.68 -14.63
CA ALA A 132 9.56 -1.12 -15.81
C ALA A 132 10.98 -1.69 -16.03
N ASP A 133 11.78 -1.77 -14.97
CA ASP A 133 13.17 -2.27 -14.99
C ASP A 133 13.50 -2.92 -13.65
N PHE A 134 13.18 -4.20 -13.52
CA PHE A 134 13.41 -4.96 -12.29
C PHE A 134 14.90 -5.02 -11.93
N ASP A 135 15.76 -5.37 -12.89
CA ASP A 135 17.19 -5.59 -12.65
C ASP A 135 17.90 -4.27 -12.28
N GLY A 136 17.61 -3.18 -13.01
CA GLY A 136 18.16 -1.87 -12.70
C GLY A 136 17.67 -1.34 -11.35
N THR A 137 16.39 -1.53 -11.03
CA THR A 137 15.81 -1.10 -9.75
C THR A 137 16.41 -1.87 -8.57
N LEU A 138 16.52 -3.20 -8.68
CA LEU A 138 17.12 -4.02 -7.64
C LEU A 138 18.62 -3.72 -7.48
N THR A 139 19.33 -3.53 -8.60
CA THR A 139 20.75 -3.10 -8.60
C THR A 139 20.93 -1.78 -7.85
N ARG A 140 20.08 -0.79 -8.12
CA ARG A 140 20.09 0.51 -7.41
C ARG A 140 19.92 0.32 -5.91
N ILE A 141 18.99 -0.54 -5.49
CA ILE A 141 18.73 -0.83 -4.08
C ILE A 141 19.92 -1.51 -3.40
N VAL A 142 20.41 -2.63 -3.96
CA VAL A 142 21.48 -3.39 -3.28
C VAL A 142 22.78 -2.61 -3.23
N ARG A 143 23.09 -1.82 -4.27
CA ARG A 143 24.22 -0.89 -4.29
C ARG A 143 24.07 0.18 -3.22
N HIS A 144 22.88 0.79 -3.10
CA HIS A 144 22.60 1.73 -2.02
C HIS A 144 22.81 1.09 -0.65
N CYS A 145 22.39 -0.16 -0.45
CA CYS A 145 22.63 -0.90 0.79
C CYS A 145 24.10 -1.30 1.03
N GLY A 146 25.03 -0.95 0.13
CA GLY A 146 26.46 -1.19 0.29
C GLY A 146 26.93 -2.56 -0.19
N MET A 147 26.13 -3.26 -1.01
CA MET A 147 26.57 -4.51 -1.64
C MET A 147 27.72 -4.24 -2.62
N GLU A 148 28.76 -5.06 -2.55
CA GLU A 148 29.91 -4.98 -3.46
C GLU A 148 29.50 -5.24 -4.91
N GLU A 149 30.04 -4.49 -5.87
CA GLU A 149 29.70 -4.60 -7.30
C GLU A 149 29.87 -6.03 -7.84
N ALA A 150 30.89 -6.76 -7.37
CA ALA A 150 31.13 -8.15 -7.77
C ALA A 150 30.02 -9.12 -7.34
N MET A 151 29.25 -8.78 -6.31
CA MET A 151 28.17 -9.62 -5.75
C MET A 151 26.80 -9.33 -6.37
N ILE A 152 26.63 -8.17 -7.02
CA ILE A 152 25.34 -7.76 -7.61
C ILE A 152 24.80 -8.78 -8.61
N PRO A 153 25.58 -9.33 -9.57
CA PRO A 153 25.06 -10.32 -10.51
C PRO A 153 24.51 -11.58 -9.82
N ALA A 154 25.15 -12.01 -8.73
CA ALA A 154 24.67 -13.15 -7.95
C ALA A 154 23.36 -12.81 -7.20
N ALA A 155 23.25 -11.61 -6.64
CA ALA A 155 22.02 -11.15 -5.99
C ALA A 155 20.84 -11.07 -6.97
N LEU A 156 21.06 -10.54 -8.18
CA LEU A 156 20.07 -10.52 -9.25
C LEU A 156 19.65 -11.95 -9.63
N ALA A 157 20.63 -12.86 -9.84
CA ALA A 157 20.33 -14.25 -10.16
C ALA A 157 19.48 -14.94 -9.08
N VAL A 158 19.76 -14.70 -7.80
CA VAL A 158 18.94 -15.22 -6.69
C VAL A 158 17.52 -14.65 -6.75
N ALA A 159 17.38 -13.33 -7.00
CA ALA A 159 16.08 -12.68 -7.05
C ALA A 159 15.22 -13.11 -8.24
N THR A 160 15.80 -13.56 -9.36
CA THR A 160 15.04 -13.79 -10.60
C THR A 160 15.04 -15.22 -11.12
N SER A 161 15.97 -16.07 -10.70
CA SER A 161 16.14 -17.42 -11.30
C SER A 161 15.06 -18.42 -10.92
N GLY A 162 14.31 -18.20 -9.84
CA GLY A 162 13.39 -19.22 -9.34
C GLY A 162 14.09 -20.44 -8.70
N ALA A 163 15.44 -20.48 -8.68
CA ALA A 163 16.21 -21.68 -8.37
C ALA A 163 16.29 -21.99 -6.87
N VAL A 164 16.26 -20.96 -6.03
CA VAL A 164 16.34 -21.08 -4.56
C VAL A 164 15.01 -20.70 -3.89
N ALA A 165 14.27 -19.78 -4.49
CA ALA A 165 12.94 -19.34 -4.10
C ALA A 165 12.19 -18.89 -5.37
N PRO A 166 10.85 -18.76 -5.36
CA PRO A 166 10.11 -18.16 -6.47
C PRO A 166 10.75 -16.83 -6.89
N SER A 167 10.83 -16.58 -8.20
CA SER A 167 11.29 -15.30 -8.74
C SER A 167 10.55 -14.16 -8.05
N LEU A 168 11.24 -13.08 -7.72
CA LEU A 168 10.63 -11.85 -7.21
C LEU A 168 10.19 -10.92 -8.35
N ASP A 169 10.72 -11.14 -9.56
CA ASP A 169 10.28 -10.45 -10.77
C ASP A 169 9.03 -11.14 -11.34
N MET A 170 7.88 -10.48 -11.18
CA MET A 170 6.60 -10.94 -11.69
C MET A 170 6.54 -11.04 -13.22
N ASN A 171 7.39 -10.31 -13.95
CA ASN A 171 7.48 -10.42 -15.40
C ASN A 171 8.17 -11.72 -15.83
N ARG A 172 9.00 -12.31 -14.95
CA ARG A 172 9.69 -13.59 -15.17
C ARG A 172 8.95 -14.79 -14.57
N MET A 173 7.91 -14.55 -13.77
CA MET A 173 7.05 -15.62 -13.26
C MET A 173 6.14 -16.19 -14.36
N SER A 174 5.99 -17.51 -14.37
CA SER A 174 4.95 -18.20 -15.13
C SER A 174 3.56 -17.95 -14.52
N ASP A 175 2.50 -18.16 -15.30
CA ASP A 175 1.12 -18.03 -14.79
C ASP A 175 0.81 -19.01 -13.66
N ALA A 176 1.40 -20.21 -13.68
CA ALA A 176 1.26 -21.17 -12.60
C ALA A 176 1.88 -20.65 -11.31
N GLN A 177 3.07 -20.04 -11.39
CA GLN A 177 3.73 -19.42 -10.22
C GLN A 177 2.89 -18.27 -9.67
N VAL A 178 2.42 -17.37 -10.54
CA VAL A 178 1.54 -16.26 -10.15
C VAL A 178 0.26 -16.76 -9.49
N ALA A 179 -0.39 -17.78 -10.07
CA ALA A 179 -1.63 -18.35 -9.53
C ALA A 179 -1.42 -19.08 -8.19
N SER A 180 -0.21 -19.61 -7.94
CA SER A 180 0.14 -20.32 -6.72
C SER A 180 0.52 -19.40 -5.55
N ASP A 181 0.89 -18.15 -5.82
CA ASP A 181 1.32 -17.21 -4.77
C ASP A 181 0.11 -16.46 -4.19
N PRO A 182 -0.26 -16.71 -2.91
CA PRO A 182 -1.42 -16.07 -2.30
C PRO A 182 -1.27 -14.54 -2.16
N HIS A 183 -0.05 -14.01 -2.26
CA HIS A 183 0.22 -12.57 -2.18
C HIS A 183 0.07 -11.86 -3.53
N ILE A 184 0.03 -12.60 -4.65
CA ILE A 184 -0.09 -12.02 -5.99
C ILE A 184 -1.54 -12.10 -6.45
N HIS A 185 -2.25 -10.98 -6.34
CA HIS A 185 -3.64 -10.89 -6.81
C HIS A 185 -3.79 -10.37 -8.25
N SER A 186 -2.72 -9.81 -8.84
CA SER A 186 -2.70 -9.32 -10.21
C SER A 186 -1.27 -9.00 -10.63
N ARG A 187 -0.98 -9.14 -11.94
CA ARG A 187 0.24 -8.62 -12.55
C ARG A 187 0.24 -7.09 -12.72
N SER A 188 -0.94 -6.46 -12.68
CA SER A 188 -1.04 -5.00 -12.75
C SER A 188 -0.91 -4.38 -11.36
N ILE A 189 0.10 -3.53 -11.19
CA ILE A 189 0.31 -2.74 -9.98
C ILE A 189 -0.61 -1.49 -9.94
N THR A 190 -0.97 -0.96 -11.11
CA THR A 190 -1.83 0.21 -11.27
C THR A 190 -3.18 -0.19 -11.79
N LYS A 191 -4.23 0.14 -11.04
CA LYS A 191 -5.62 -0.22 -11.36
C LYS A 191 -6.59 0.94 -11.22
N TRP A 192 -6.17 2.02 -10.54
CA TRP A 192 -7.01 3.17 -10.31
C TRP A 192 -7.58 3.82 -11.58
N PRO A 193 -6.88 3.90 -12.74
CA PRO A 193 -7.43 4.57 -13.92
C PRO A 193 -8.68 3.87 -14.48
N ASP A 194 -8.75 2.55 -14.34
CA ASP A 194 -9.86 1.75 -14.87
C ASP A 194 -11.02 1.63 -13.88
N LEU A 195 -10.72 1.74 -12.59
CA LEU A 195 -11.66 1.43 -11.52
C LEU A 195 -12.20 2.64 -10.77
N LEU A 196 -11.49 3.77 -10.74
CA LEU A 196 -11.98 4.98 -10.08
C LEU A 196 -12.73 5.88 -11.07
N SER A 197 -13.83 6.46 -10.61
CA SER A 197 -14.59 7.47 -11.37
C SER A 197 -13.90 8.83 -11.31
N PRO A 198 -14.19 9.77 -12.23
CA PRO A 198 -13.69 11.13 -12.14
C PRO A 198 -14.02 11.84 -10.82
N ALA A 199 -15.20 11.57 -10.25
CA ALA A 199 -15.61 12.14 -8.97
C ALA A 199 -14.76 11.59 -7.80
N GLN A 200 -14.49 10.28 -7.79
CA GLN A 200 -13.62 9.65 -6.80
C GLN A 200 -12.18 10.15 -6.91
N MET A 201 -11.70 10.36 -8.14
CA MET A 201 -10.40 10.95 -8.40
C MET A 201 -10.28 12.38 -7.89
N ALA A 202 -11.28 13.22 -8.17
CA ALA A 202 -11.32 14.58 -7.65
C ALA A 202 -11.28 14.61 -6.11
N MET A 203 -11.99 13.70 -5.44
CA MET A 203 -11.99 13.61 -3.98
C MET A 203 -10.62 13.29 -3.38
N VAL A 204 -9.88 12.32 -3.94
CA VAL A 204 -8.54 11.98 -3.42
C VAL A 204 -7.51 13.05 -3.77
N GLU A 205 -7.62 13.67 -4.95
CA GLU A 205 -6.73 14.75 -5.38
C GLU A 205 -6.96 16.05 -4.62
N ASP A 206 -8.21 16.38 -4.23
CA ASP A 206 -8.51 17.52 -3.35
C ASP A 206 -7.82 17.39 -1.99
N ARG A 207 -7.89 16.21 -1.38
CA ARG A 207 -7.34 15.97 -0.04
C ARG A 207 -5.83 15.68 -0.03
N HIS A 208 -5.32 14.99 -1.05
CA HIS A 208 -3.96 14.45 -1.06
C HIS A 208 -3.16 14.81 -2.33
N GLY A 209 -3.63 15.72 -3.17
CA GLY A 209 -2.97 16.13 -4.41
C GLY A 209 -1.53 16.60 -4.21
N ALA A 210 -1.27 17.37 -3.15
CA ALA A 210 0.08 17.82 -2.81
C ALA A 210 1.03 16.63 -2.51
N LEU A 211 0.56 15.60 -1.81
CA LEU A 211 1.33 14.38 -1.57
C LEU A 211 1.56 13.60 -2.87
N ILE A 212 0.52 13.43 -3.69
CA ILE A 212 0.61 12.72 -4.98
C ILE A 212 1.68 13.38 -5.87
N GLN A 213 1.67 14.71 -5.97
CA GLN A 213 2.68 15.47 -6.70
C GLN A 213 4.07 15.34 -6.09
N ALA A 214 4.19 15.45 -4.76
CA ALA A 214 5.49 15.33 -4.07
C ALA A 214 6.15 13.95 -4.26
N LEU A 215 5.35 12.89 -4.43
CA LEU A 215 5.82 11.54 -4.73
C LEU A 215 6.10 11.31 -6.23
N GLY A 216 5.96 12.33 -7.07
CA GLY A 216 6.27 12.28 -8.49
C GLY A 216 5.16 11.73 -9.38
N TYR A 217 3.90 11.71 -8.90
CA TYR A 217 2.75 11.28 -9.69
C TYR A 217 1.94 12.48 -10.22
N PRO A 218 1.39 12.40 -11.44
CA PRO A 218 0.60 13.48 -12.01
C PRO A 218 -0.77 13.62 -11.33
N VAL A 219 -1.23 14.86 -11.17
CA VAL A 219 -2.56 15.25 -10.67
C VAL A 219 -3.32 16.02 -11.76
N GLY A 220 -4.65 15.92 -11.81
CA GLY A 220 -5.48 16.65 -12.79
C GLY A 220 -5.38 16.17 -14.24
N SER A 221 -4.58 15.13 -14.51
CA SER A 221 -4.45 14.51 -15.83
C SER A 221 -5.22 13.19 -15.85
N HIS A 222 -6.53 13.25 -16.06
CA HIS A 222 -7.32 12.03 -16.27
C HIS A 222 -7.20 11.64 -17.74
N PRO A 223 -6.75 10.41 -18.08
CA PRO A 223 -6.84 9.95 -19.45
C PRO A 223 -8.30 10.02 -19.90
N GLN A 224 -8.60 10.87 -20.88
CA GLN A 224 -9.92 10.93 -21.49
C GLN A 224 -10.24 9.54 -22.02
N ARG A 225 -11.33 8.93 -21.52
CA ARG A 225 -11.91 7.76 -22.17
C ARG A 225 -12.31 8.18 -23.58
N CYS A 226 -11.57 7.72 -24.59
CA CYS A 226 -12.09 7.67 -25.95
C CYS A 226 -13.37 6.83 -25.90
N ALA A 227 -14.52 7.50 -26.03
CA ALA A 227 -15.81 6.84 -26.18
C ALA A 227 -15.83 6.09 -27.53
N GLY A 228 -15.32 4.87 -27.52
CA GLY A 228 -15.29 3.98 -28.67
C GLY A 228 -16.67 3.43 -28.99
N GLY A 229 -17.39 4.14 -29.86
CA GLY A 229 -18.19 3.58 -30.95
C GLY A 229 -19.27 2.55 -30.60
N GLY A 230 -20.48 3.03 -30.36
CA GLY A 230 -21.67 2.22 -30.58
C GLY A 230 -21.75 1.82 -32.06
N ARG A 231 -21.47 0.54 -32.37
CA ARG A 231 -21.86 -0.03 -33.66
C ARG A 231 -23.36 -0.35 -33.61
N ALA A 232 -24.11 0.46 -34.33
CA ALA A 232 -25.49 0.16 -34.70
C ALA A 232 -25.55 -1.19 -35.41
N ARG A 233 -26.45 -2.06 -34.92
CA ARG A 233 -26.90 -3.24 -35.65
C ARG A 233 -27.71 -2.76 -36.87
N ARG A 234 -27.32 -3.22 -38.05
CA ARG A 234 -28.21 -3.49 -39.18
C ARG A 234 -27.81 -4.83 -39.75
#